data_AF-A0A7S0ACZ5-F1
#
_entry.id   AF-A0A7S0ACZ5-F1
#
_cell.length_a   1.000
_cell.length_b   1.000
_cell.length_c   1.000
_cell.angle_alpha   90.00
_cell.angle_beta   90.00
_cell.angle_gamma   90.00
#
_symmetry.space_group_name_H-M   'P 1'
#
loop_
_entity.id
_entity.type
_entity.pdbx_description
1 polymer ?
#
loop_
_entity_poly.entity_id
_entity_poly.type
_entity_poly.pdbx_seq_one_letter_code
_entity_poly.pdbx_strand_id
1 'polypeptide(L)'
;ADVEFLKTANQQLVECRRVLKYTYAFAYYMPLDMGDPDNKAKKERFEYHQEMLERFTENLSELCEKPLAEMDRTDVVNQTRVVKNFLDNVLRYVDEGLED
;
A
#
# COMPACT_ATOMS: atom_id res chain seq x y z
N ALA A 1 -4.59 25.15 -7.00
CA ALA A 1 -4.76 25.24 -5.53
C ALA A 1 -5.92 24.37 -5.02
N ASP A 2 -7.19 24.60 -5.40
CA ASP A 2 -8.32 23.90 -4.75
C ASP A 2 -8.59 22.46 -5.20
N VAL A 3 -8.06 22.00 -6.34
CA VAL A 3 -8.26 20.61 -6.82
C VAL A 3 -6.96 19.82 -6.98
N GLU A 4 -5.83 20.44 -6.69
CA GLU A 4 -4.52 19.86 -6.90
C GLU A 4 -4.25 18.69 -5.95
N PHE A 5 -4.81 18.77 -4.73
CA PHE A 5 -4.73 17.67 -3.76
C PHE A 5 -5.41 16.39 -4.28
N LEU A 6 -6.50 16.51 -5.03
CA LEU A 6 -7.19 15.36 -5.63
C LEU A 6 -6.36 14.70 -6.72
N LYS A 7 -5.65 15.50 -7.52
CA LYS A 7 -4.73 14.96 -8.52
C LYS A 7 -3.62 14.15 -7.84
N THR A 8 -3.00 14.69 -6.79
CA THR A 8 -1.96 14.00 -6.03
C THR A 8 -2.48 12.73 -5.37
N ALA A 9 -3.67 12.78 -4.76
CA ALA A 9 -4.31 11.62 -4.14
C ALA A 9 -4.60 10.52 -5.18
N ASN A 10 -5.14 10.87 -6.34
CA ASN A 10 -5.39 9.91 -7.43
C ASN A 10 -4.10 9.31 -8.00
N GLN A 11 -3.04 10.11 -8.15
CA GLN A 11 -1.73 9.58 -8.56
C GLN A 11 -1.20 8.57 -7.54
N GLN A 12 -1.33 8.88 -6.24
CA GLN A 12 -0.93 7.98 -5.16
C GLN A 12 -1.78 6.69 -5.18
N LEU A 13 -3.09 6.78 -5.40
CA LEU A 13 -3.96 5.60 -5.55
C LEU A 13 -3.52 4.70 -6.69
N VAL A 14 -3.19 5.27 -7.86
CA VAL A 14 -2.71 4.51 -9.02
C VAL A 14 -1.41 3.78 -8.71
N GLU A 15 -0.46 4.45 -8.05
CA GLU A 15 0.80 3.86 -7.59
C GLU A 15 0.55 2.70 -6.62
N CYS A 16 -0.28 2.91 -5.59
CA CYS A 16 -0.61 1.89 -4.60
C CYS A 16 -1.30 0.67 -5.25
N ARG A 17 -2.29 0.88 -6.13
CA ARG A 17 -2.98 -0.22 -6.83
C ARG A 17 -2.03 -0.99 -7.75
N ARG A 18 -1.07 -0.31 -8.39
CA ARG A 18 -0.03 -0.96 -9.20
C ARG A 18 0.86 -1.84 -8.33
N VAL A 19 1.33 -1.34 -7.19
CA VAL A 19 2.16 -2.13 -6.28
C VAL A 19 1.38 -3.30 -5.69
N LEU A 20 0.14 -3.09 -5.23
CA LEU A 20 -0.73 -4.17 -4.71
C LEU A 20 -0.90 -5.31 -5.73
N LYS A 21 -1.09 -5.00 -7.01
CA LYS A 21 -1.16 -6.01 -8.06
C LYS A 21 0.10 -6.90 -8.09
N TYR A 22 1.28 -6.28 -7.95
CA TYR A 22 2.54 -7.02 -7.95
C TYR A 22 2.81 -7.73 -6.62
N THR A 23 2.34 -7.22 -5.48
CA THR A 23 2.48 -7.91 -4.19
C THR A 23 1.73 -9.23 -4.17
N TYR A 24 0.54 -9.34 -4.78
CA TYR A 24 -0.15 -10.64 -4.92
C TYR A 24 0.65 -11.63 -5.76
N ALA A 25 1.18 -11.19 -6.91
CA ALA A 25 2.01 -12.05 -7.75
C ALA A 25 3.27 -12.51 -7.01
N PHE A 26 3.92 -11.59 -6.29
CA PHE A 26 5.11 -11.90 -5.49
C PHE A 26 4.82 -12.89 -4.36
N ALA A 27 3.77 -12.65 -3.56
CA ALA A 27 3.37 -13.55 -2.46
C ALA A 27 3.01 -14.96 -2.95
N TYR A 28 2.39 -15.07 -4.14
CA TYR A 28 2.05 -16.35 -4.75
C TYR A 28 3.29 -17.20 -5.07
N TYR A 29 4.34 -16.58 -5.61
CA TYR A 29 5.59 -17.27 -5.97
C TYR A 29 6.62 -17.34 -4.84
N MET A 30 6.33 -16.78 -3.66
CA MET A 30 7.22 -16.87 -2.51
C MET A 30 7.34 -18.34 -2.05
N PRO A 31 8.57 -18.91 -1.98
CA PRO A 31 8.78 -20.32 -1.66
C PRO A 31 8.27 -20.62 -0.24
N LEU A 32 7.38 -21.60 -0.14
CA LEU A 32 6.78 -22.06 1.12
C LEU A 32 7.46 -23.32 1.66
N ASP A 33 8.24 -23.97 0.81
CA ASP A 33 8.50 -25.41 0.84
C ASP A 33 9.99 -25.71 0.74
N MET A 34 10.78 -25.29 1.74
CA MET A 34 12.12 -25.87 1.97
C MET A 34 12.52 -25.86 3.45
N GLY A 35 11.73 -26.49 4.33
CA GLY A 35 12.17 -26.89 5.68
C GLY A 35 12.65 -25.79 6.64
N ASP A 36 12.58 -24.53 6.22
CA ASP A 36 13.11 -23.37 6.93
C ASP A 36 11.94 -22.56 7.52
N PRO A 37 11.77 -22.56 8.86
CA PRO A 37 10.71 -21.80 9.53
C PRO A 37 10.81 -20.28 9.28
N ASP A 38 11.97 -19.75 8.90
CA ASP A 38 12.15 -18.32 8.66
C ASP A 38 11.43 -17.86 7.38
N ASN A 39 11.30 -18.73 6.37
CA ASN A 39 10.57 -18.41 5.13
C ASN A 39 9.06 -18.26 5.34
N LYS A 40 8.46 -19.05 6.26
CA LYS A 40 7.04 -18.89 6.62
C LYS A 40 6.80 -17.56 7.33
N ALA A 41 7.68 -17.22 8.28
CA ALA A 41 7.60 -15.96 9.01
C ALA A 41 7.79 -14.74 8.08
N LYS A 42 8.69 -14.83 7.09
CA LYS A 42 8.88 -13.82 6.05
C LYS A 42 7.62 -13.61 5.22
N LYS A 43 6.96 -14.69 4.79
CA LYS A 43 5.70 -14.60 4.06
C LYS A 43 4.58 -13.98 4.88
N GLU A 44 4.41 -14.40 6.13
CA GLU A 44 3.38 -13.85 7.03
C GLU A 44 3.59 -12.34 7.26
N ARG A 45 4.84 -11.89 7.44
CA ARG A 45 5.17 -10.46 7.55
C ARG A 45 4.87 -9.70 6.25
N PHE A 46 5.21 -10.28 5.12
CA PHE A 46 4.91 -9.69 3.81
C PHE A 46 3.40 -9.53 3.60
N GLU A 47 2.62 -10.58 3.86
CA GLU A 47 1.15 -10.58 3.74
C GLU A 47 0.52 -9.57 4.71
N TYR A 48 1.03 -9.45 5.93
CA TYR A 48 0.60 -8.40 6.86
C TYR A 48 0.83 -6.99 6.30
N HIS A 49 2.01 -6.73 5.73
CA HIS A 49 2.30 -5.45 5.10
C HIS A 49 1.44 -5.20 3.85
N GLN A 50 1.18 -6.24 3.05
CA GLN A 50 0.27 -6.18 1.91
C GLN A 50 -1.15 -5.80 2.36
N GLU A 51 -1.69 -6.47 3.38
CA GLU A 51 -3.03 -6.19 3.91
C GLU A 51 -3.14 -4.75 4.42
N MET A 52 -2.12 -4.26 5.12
CA MET A 52 -2.07 -2.88 5.59
C MET A 52 -2.04 -1.87 4.44
N LEU A 53 -1.27 -2.15 3.37
CA LEU A 53 -1.27 -1.31 2.15
C LEU A 53 -2.65 -1.29 1.52
N GLU A 54 -3.33 -2.44 1.43
CA GLU A 54 -4.68 -2.56 0.89
C GLU A 54 -5.68 -1.71 1.68
N ARG A 55 -5.70 -1.86 3.01
CA ARG A 55 -6.56 -1.05 3.90
C ARG A 55 -6.33 0.45 3.74
N PHE A 56 -5.08 0.90 3.66
CA PHE A 56 -4.78 2.32 3.48
C PHE A 56 -5.15 2.83 2.09
N THR A 57 -5.01 1.99 1.06
CA THR A 57 -5.38 2.30 -0.32
C THR A 57 -6.89 2.42 -0.47
N GLU A 58 -7.65 1.48 0.09
CA GLU A 58 -9.11 1.51 0.01
C GLU A 58 -9.71 2.68 0.80
N ASN A 59 -9.17 3.00 2.00
CA ASN A 59 -9.57 4.21 2.71
C ASN A 59 -9.30 5.49 1.88
N LEU A 60 -8.16 5.57 1.18
CA LEU A 60 -7.91 6.70 0.29
C LEU A 60 -8.89 6.73 -0.90
N SER A 61 -9.25 5.56 -1.45
CA SER A 61 -10.21 5.45 -2.55
C SER A 61 -11.58 5.94 -2.12
N GLU A 62 -12.07 5.47 -0.98
CA GLU A 62 -13.34 5.89 -0.39
C GLU A 62 -13.39 7.41 -0.18
N LEU A 63 -12.32 8.01 0.36
CA LEU A 63 -12.25 9.46 0.55
C LEU A 63 -12.27 10.24 -0.78
N CYS A 64 -11.66 9.69 -1.84
CA CYS A 64 -11.61 10.33 -3.16
C CYS A 64 -12.88 10.14 -3.99
N GLU A 65 -13.67 9.10 -3.71
CA GLU A 65 -14.90 8.76 -4.44
C GLU A 65 -16.16 9.44 -3.87
N LYS A 66 -16.05 10.07 -2.69
CA LYS A 66 -17.13 10.86 -2.10
C LYS A 66 -17.57 12.01 -3.02
N PRO A 67 -18.87 12.40 -2.99
CA PRO A 67 -19.32 13.63 -3.62
C PRO A 67 -18.49 14.83 -3.15
N LEU A 68 -18.17 15.77 -4.04
CA LEU A 68 -17.34 16.94 -3.72
C LEU A 68 -17.86 17.76 -2.51
N ALA A 69 -19.18 17.76 -2.29
CA ALA A 69 -19.81 18.46 -1.17
C ALA A 69 -19.56 17.80 0.19
N GLU A 70 -19.23 16.51 0.22
CA GLU A 70 -19.02 15.70 1.42
C GLU A 70 -17.53 15.37 1.67
N MET A 71 -16.67 15.84 0.76
CA MET A 71 -15.25 15.55 0.76
C MET A 71 -14.49 16.49 1.68
N ASP A 72 -13.77 15.95 2.66
CA ASP A 72 -12.83 16.72 3.48
C ASP A 72 -11.42 16.66 2.87
N ARG A 73 -10.94 17.84 2.43
CA ARG A 73 -9.58 18.01 1.91
C ARG A 73 -8.50 17.52 2.89
N THR A 74 -8.69 17.78 4.18
CA THR A 74 -7.75 17.44 5.23
C THR A 74 -7.58 15.93 5.33
N ASP A 75 -8.69 15.19 5.29
CA ASP A 75 -8.68 13.73 5.34
C ASP A 75 -7.99 13.13 4.12
N VAL A 76 -8.33 13.60 2.92
CA VAL A 76 -7.70 13.13 1.67
C VAL A 76 -6.19 13.37 1.70
N VAL A 77 -5.74 14.56 2.10
CA VAL A 77 -4.31 14.90 2.17
C VAL A 77 -3.59 14.07 3.21
N ASN A 78 -4.18 13.90 4.40
CA ASN A 78 -3.59 13.11 5.47
C ASN A 78 -3.45 11.65 5.06
N GLN A 79 -4.52 11.06 4.52
CA GLN A 79 -4.52 9.67 4.10
C GLN A 79 -3.57 9.43 2.92
N THR A 80 -3.47 10.39 1.98
CA THR A 80 -2.48 10.35 0.90
C THR A 80 -1.05 10.28 1.46
N ARG A 81 -0.74 11.06 2.49
CA ARG A 81 0.58 11.03 3.14
C ARG A 81 0.84 9.71 3.88
N VAL A 82 -0.16 9.19 4.59
CA VAL A 82 -0.05 7.92 5.32
C VAL A 82 0.25 6.78 4.36
N VAL A 83 -0.55 6.63 3.29
CA VAL A 83 -0.36 5.53 2.34
C VAL A 83 0.96 5.66 1.58
N LYS A 84 1.37 6.88 1.23
CA LYS A 84 2.67 7.12 0.58
C LYS A 84 3.83 6.67 1.45
N ASN A 85 3.88 7.16 2.70
CA ASN A 85 4.95 6.80 3.63
C ASN A 85 4.97 5.29 3.91
N PHE A 86 3.80 4.67 4.01
CA PHE A 86 3.70 3.22 4.19
C PHE A 86 4.23 2.46 2.98
N LEU A 87 3.83 2.87 1.77
CA LEU A 87 4.29 2.28 0.52
C LEU A 87 5.82 2.38 0.38
N ASP A 88 6.39 3.56 0.61
CA ASP A 88 7.84 3.79 0.55
C ASP A 88 8.59 2.87 1.54
N ASN A 89 8.05 2.70 2.75
CA ASN A 89 8.63 1.78 3.74
C ASN A 89 8.52 0.31 3.35
N VAL A 90 7.40 -0.12 2.76
CA VAL A 90 7.22 -1.50 2.30
C VAL A 90 8.15 -1.82 1.13
N LEU A 91 8.26 -0.91 0.16
CA LEU A 91 9.18 -1.07 -0.96
C LEU A 91 10.62 -1.15 -0.48
N ARG A 92 11.00 -0.29 0.47
CA ARG A 92 12.32 -0.32 1.08
C ARG A 92 12.58 -1.60 1.88
N TYR A 93 11.59 -2.12 2.62
CA TYR A 93 11.68 -3.41 3.30
C TYR A 93 11.89 -4.58 2.32
N VAL A 94 11.23 -4.55 1.16
CA VAL A 94 11.39 -5.57 0.13
C VAL A 94 12.75 -5.44 -0.59
N ASP A 95 13.23 -4.22 -0.80
CA ASP A 95 14.47 -3.90 -1.54
C ASP A 95 15.74 -4.06 -0.69
N GLU A 96 15.70 -3.65 0.58
CA GLU A 96 16.74 -3.93 1.59
C GLU A 96 16.77 -5.43 1.96
N GLY A 97 15.80 -6.19 1.45
CA GLY A 97 15.77 -7.63 1.53
C GLY A 97 14.86 -8.11 2.66
N LEU A 98 14.16 -9.20 2.33
CA LEU A 98 13.86 -10.28 3.27
C LEU A 98 15.17 -10.96 3.78
N GLU A 99 16.26 -10.20 3.89
CA GLU A 99 17.57 -10.51 4.44
C GLU A 99 17.53 -9.91 5.86
N ASP A 100 16.89 -10.57 6.82
CA ASP A 100 17.47 -11.68 7.57
C ASP A 100 16.51 -12.88 7.69
#